data_AF-A0A347UID5-F1
#
_entry.id   AF-A0A347UID5-F1
#
_cell.length_a   1.000
_cell.length_b   1.000
_cell.length_c   1.000
_cell.angle_alpha   90.00
_cell.angle_beta   90.00
_cell.angle_gamma   90.00
#
_symmetry.space_group_name_H-M   'P 1'
#
loop_
_entity.id
_entity.type
_entity.pdbx_description
1 polymer ?
#
loop_
_entity_poly.entity_id
_entity_poly.type
_entity_poly.pdbx_seq_one_letter_code
_entity_poly.pdbx_strand_id
1 'polypeptide(L)'
;MDIDRIISRLPQDSLKTLKDRCTNVDRVLARDPENVDAQRLGLAIKAELTGRKLDNRKKVGSLWWEPHNRDVPEFFAFETADSAIPVAVIFKSDTHTAIRKDVYSVRIGDRELAERFANVATARQAGSEAWDNGIRP
;
A
#
# COMPACT_ATOMS: atom_id res chain seq x y z
N MET A 1 6.81 30.00 -11.04
CA MET A 1 6.30 29.35 -9.82
C MET A 1 7.39 28.41 -9.37
N ASP A 2 7.92 28.57 -8.16
CA ASP A 2 9.10 27.82 -7.73
C ASP A 2 8.72 26.37 -7.39
N ILE A 3 9.19 25.43 -8.22
CA ILE A 3 8.90 24.00 -8.09
C ILE A 3 9.46 23.45 -6.77
N ASP A 4 10.58 23.98 -6.28
CA ASP A 4 11.20 23.56 -5.03
C ASP A 4 10.34 23.95 -3.82
N ARG A 5 9.65 25.09 -3.90
CA ARG A 5 8.66 25.51 -2.90
C ARG A 5 7.42 24.62 -2.89
N ILE A 6 7.03 24.07 -4.04
CA ILE A 6 5.91 23.12 -4.10
C ILE A 6 6.34 21.78 -3.50
N ILE A 7 7.52 21.29 -3.88
CA ILE A 7 8.07 20.01 -3.40
C ILE A 7 8.23 20.01 -1.88
N SER A 8 8.77 21.08 -1.30
CA SER A 8 8.96 21.21 0.16
C SER A 8 7.65 21.23 0.96
N ARG A 9 6.50 21.48 0.32
CA ARG A 9 5.17 21.48 0.97
C ARG A 9 4.42 20.17 0.82
N LEU A 10 4.90 19.23 0.00
CA LEU A 10 4.25 17.93 -0.20
C LEU A 10 3.97 17.18 1.12
N PRO A 11 4.85 17.20 2.15
CA PRO A 11 4.56 16.54 3.42
C PRO A 11 3.31 17.06 4.14
N GLN A 12 2.89 18.30 3.87
CA GLN A 12 1.72 18.93 4.48
C GLN A 12 0.44 18.69 3.67
N ASP A 13 0.55 18.26 2.42
CA ASP A 13 -0.60 18.03 1.54
C ASP A 13 -1.38 16.78 1.97
N SER A 14 -2.70 16.77 1.76
CA SER A 14 -3.51 15.57 2.00
C SER A 14 -3.23 14.48 0.95
N LEU A 15 -3.54 13.22 1.25
CA LEU A 15 -3.38 12.11 0.29
C LEU A 15 -4.21 12.32 -0.99
N LYS A 16 -5.40 12.93 -0.87
CA LYS A 16 -6.23 13.31 -2.02
C LYS A 16 -5.50 14.35 -2.88
N THR A 17 -4.97 15.41 -2.25
CA THR A 17 -4.22 16.48 -2.92
C THR A 17 -3.01 15.91 -3.67
N LEU A 18 -2.25 15.00 -3.07
CA LEU A 18 -1.10 14.36 -3.72
C LEU A 18 -1.52 13.54 -4.94
N LYS A 19 -2.62 12.77 -4.86
CA LYS A 19 -3.17 12.00 -6.00
C LYS A 19 -3.65 12.92 -7.14
N ASP A 20 -4.34 14.00 -6.80
CA ASP A 20 -4.84 14.97 -7.78
C ASP A 20 -3.66 15.67 -8.49
N ARG A 21 -2.62 16.05 -7.74
CA ARG A 21 -1.37 16.59 -8.31
C ARG A 21 -0.65 15.58 -9.20
N CYS A 22 -0.55 14.31 -8.79
CA CYS A 22 0.04 13.25 -9.62
C CYS A 22 -0.69 13.13 -10.95
N THR A 23 -2.03 13.08 -10.93
CA THR A 23 -2.86 13.02 -12.14
C THR A 23 -2.62 14.21 -13.06
N ASN A 24 -2.45 15.41 -12.49
CA ASN A 24 -2.16 16.60 -13.28
C ASN A 24 -0.75 16.57 -13.88
N VAL A 25 0.25 16.09 -13.13
CA VAL A 25 1.61 15.87 -13.64
C VAL A 25 1.57 14.87 -14.81
N ASP A 26 0.87 13.75 -14.65
CA ASP A 26 0.75 12.73 -15.70
C ASP A 26 0.10 13.30 -16.98
N ARG A 27 -0.91 14.17 -16.84
CA ARG A 27 -1.52 14.88 -17.98
C ARG A 27 -0.57 15.85 -18.67
N VAL A 28 0.29 16.53 -17.91
CA VAL A 28 1.30 17.45 -18.47
C VAL A 28 2.35 16.64 -19.21
N LEU A 29 2.89 15.58 -18.60
CA LEU A 29 3.89 14.72 -19.21
C LEU A 29 3.38 13.96 -20.43
N ALA A 30 2.08 13.65 -20.49
CA ALA A 30 1.47 13.07 -21.68
C ALA A 30 1.45 14.03 -22.88
N ARG A 31 1.47 15.35 -22.64
CA ARG A 31 1.47 16.39 -23.69
C ARG A 31 2.88 16.90 -23.99
N ASP A 32 3.70 17.01 -22.95
CA ASP A 32 5.07 17.50 -22.97
C ASP A 32 5.96 16.58 -22.11
N PRO A 33 6.48 15.49 -22.69
CA PRO A 33 7.26 14.51 -21.94
C PRO A 33 8.59 15.06 -21.42
N GLU A 34 9.14 16.11 -22.03
CA GLU A 34 10.44 16.71 -21.66
C GLU A 34 10.30 17.80 -20.59
N ASN A 35 9.10 18.01 -20.05
CA ASN A 35 8.86 19.00 -19.03
C ASN A 35 9.58 18.67 -17.72
N VAL A 36 10.75 19.30 -17.52
CA VAL A 36 11.65 19.05 -16.38
C VAL A 36 10.95 19.27 -15.03
N ASP A 37 10.15 20.32 -14.91
CA ASP A 37 9.44 20.63 -13.65
C ASP A 37 8.37 19.58 -13.33
N ALA A 38 7.62 19.14 -14.34
CA ALA A 38 6.61 18.09 -14.17
C ALA A 38 7.28 16.75 -13.81
N GLN A 39 8.41 16.40 -14.44
CA GLN A 39 9.17 15.20 -14.08
C GLN A 39 9.66 15.26 -12.62
N ARG A 40 10.28 16.37 -12.22
CA ARG A 40 10.78 16.57 -10.85
C ARG A 40 9.65 16.47 -9.82
N LEU A 41 8.53 17.14 -10.07
CA LEU A 41 7.37 17.10 -9.19
C LEU A 41 6.75 15.70 -9.14
N GLY A 42 6.66 15.00 -10.27
CA GLY A 42 6.15 13.64 -10.34
C GLY A 42 6.97 12.67 -9.51
N LEU A 43 8.30 12.76 -9.59
CA LEU A 43 9.21 11.96 -8.76
C LEU A 43 9.05 12.28 -7.27
N ALA A 44 8.97 13.56 -6.91
CA ALA A 44 8.80 13.98 -5.52
C ALA A 44 7.46 13.51 -4.92
N ILE A 45 6.36 13.62 -5.68
CA ILE A 45 5.04 13.11 -5.25
C ILE A 45 5.08 11.60 -5.05
N LYS A 46 5.71 10.85 -5.96
CA LYS A 46 5.85 9.38 -5.83
C LYS A 46 6.69 9.00 -4.62
N ALA A 47 7.80 9.70 -4.36
CA ALA A 47 8.63 9.49 -3.19
C ALA A 47 7.85 9.76 -1.89
N GLU A 48 7.13 10.88 -1.81
CA GLU A 48 6.28 11.24 -0.66
C GLU A 48 5.17 10.19 -0.43
N LEU A 49 4.47 9.79 -1.48
CA LEU A 49 3.43 8.75 -1.38
C LEU A 49 4.02 7.41 -0.91
N THR A 50 5.23 7.07 -1.35
CA THR A 50 5.95 5.87 -0.91
C THR A 50 6.34 5.98 0.55
N GLY A 51 6.92 7.10 0.98
CA GLY A 51 7.27 7.37 2.37
C GLY A 51 6.07 7.25 3.30
N ARG A 52 4.95 7.89 2.97
CA ARG A 52 3.70 7.75 3.73
C ARG A 52 3.19 6.31 3.77
N LYS A 53 3.37 5.54 2.70
CA LYS A 53 2.97 4.13 2.69
C LYS A 53 3.80 3.30 3.66
N LEU A 54 5.10 3.58 3.76
CA LEU A 54 6.03 2.94 4.70
C LEU A 54 5.71 3.36 6.14
N ASP A 55 5.57 4.66 6.40
CA ASP A 55 5.32 5.21 7.75
C ASP A 55 3.98 4.74 8.35
N ASN A 56 2.99 4.47 7.50
CA ASN A 56 1.68 3.99 7.94
C ASN A 56 1.58 2.45 7.99
N ARG A 57 2.70 1.72 7.83
CA ARG A 57 2.71 0.27 8.04
C ARG A 57 2.40 -0.03 9.50
N LYS A 58 1.51 -1.00 9.73
CA LYS A 58 1.14 -1.45 11.07
C LYS A 58 1.89 -2.72 11.42
N LYS A 59 2.68 -2.70 12.49
CA LYS A 59 3.27 -3.90 13.05
C LYS A 59 2.19 -4.78 13.70
N VAL A 60 2.14 -6.06 13.31
CA VAL A 60 1.27 -7.09 13.89
C VAL A 60 2.12 -8.35 14.00
N GLY A 61 2.31 -8.90 15.20
CA GLY A 61 3.32 -9.94 15.44
C GLY A 61 4.70 -9.48 14.95
N SER A 62 5.42 -10.34 14.21
CA SER A 62 6.70 -10.00 13.59
C SER A 62 6.60 -9.27 12.25
N LEU A 63 5.42 -9.17 11.65
CA LEU A 63 5.24 -8.58 10.31
C LEU A 63 4.76 -7.12 10.34
N TRP A 64 5.17 -6.37 9.32
CA TRP A 64 4.76 -5.01 9.03
C TRP A 64 3.76 -5.00 7.87
N TRP A 65 2.49 -4.72 8.17
CA TRP A 65 1.42 -4.76 7.18
C TRP A 65 1.13 -3.38 6.58
N GLU A 66 0.95 -3.32 5.26
CA GLU A 66 0.49 -2.10 4.59
C GLU A 66 -0.88 -1.67 5.10
N PRO A 67 -1.15 -0.35 5.15
CA PRO A 67 -2.48 0.15 5.47
C PRO A 67 -3.51 -0.40 4.47
N HIS A 68 -4.65 -0.84 4.99
CA HIS A 68 -5.73 -1.34 4.15
C HIS A 68 -6.38 -0.19 3.40
N ASN A 69 -6.37 -0.27 2.08
CA ASN A 69 -7.12 0.61 1.20
C ASN A 69 -8.22 -0.21 0.52
N ARG A 70 -9.48 0.19 0.70
CA ARG A 70 -10.64 -0.51 0.13
C ARG A 70 -10.63 -0.55 -1.41
N ASP A 71 -9.94 0.40 -2.03
CA ASP A 71 -9.82 0.48 -3.49
C ASP A 71 -8.71 -0.43 -4.03
N VAL A 72 -7.87 -1.01 -3.17
CA VAL A 72 -6.78 -1.90 -3.57
C VAL A 72 -7.13 -3.32 -3.14
N PRO A 73 -7.26 -4.26 -4.09
CA PRO A 73 -7.73 -5.62 -3.80
C PRO A 73 -6.74 -6.44 -2.97
N GLU A 74 -5.47 -6.03 -2.96
CA GLU A 74 -4.36 -6.71 -2.29
C GLU A 74 -3.56 -5.73 -1.44
N PHE A 75 -3.05 -6.20 -0.31
CA PHE A 75 -2.10 -5.44 0.49
C PHE A 75 -1.13 -6.38 1.19
N PHE A 76 0.10 -5.93 1.35
CA PHE A 76 1.23 -6.81 1.62
C PHE A 76 1.73 -6.72 3.06
N ALA A 77 2.51 -7.72 3.46
CA ALA A 77 3.28 -7.73 4.69
C ALA A 77 4.78 -7.80 4.38
N PHE A 78 5.57 -7.24 5.28
CA PHE A 78 7.02 -7.16 5.19
C PHE A 78 7.66 -7.61 6.49
N GLU A 79 8.85 -8.19 6.41
CA GLU A 79 9.61 -8.61 7.60
C GLU A 79 10.14 -7.40 8.41
N THR A 80 10.53 -6.33 7.71
CA THR A 80 10.98 -5.08 8.34
C THR A 80 10.14 -3.89 7.87
N ALA A 81 10.15 -2.81 8.66
CA ALA A 81 9.40 -1.60 8.37
C ALA A 81 9.78 -0.98 7.02
N ASP A 82 11.05 -1.12 6.62
CA ASP A 82 11.61 -0.49 5.41
C ASP A 82 11.80 -1.47 4.24
N SER A 83 11.46 -2.75 4.40
CA SER A 83 11.64 -3.73 3.33
C SER A 83 10.74 -3.39 2.13
N ALA A 84 11.31 -3.55 0.94
CA ALA A 84 10.61 -3.46 -0.33
C ALA A 84 10.07 -4.81 -0.83
N ILE A 85 10.51 -5.92 -0.21
CA ILE A 85 10.16 -7.27 -0.65
C ILE A 85 9.02 -7.79 0.24
N PRO A 86 7.81 -8.00 -0.30
CA PRO A 86 6.70 -8.53 0.46
C PRO A 86 6.92 -10.02 0.75
N VAL A 87 6.56 -10.45 1.96
CA VAL A 87 6.63 -11.87 2.39
C VAL A 87 5.25 -12.51 2.52
N ALA A 88 4.20 -11.69 2.66
CA ALA A 88 2.82 -12.15 2.69
C ALA A 88 1.90 -11.14 1.99
N VAL A 89 0.72 -11.60 1.61
CA VAL A 89 -0.34 -10.80 0.98
C VAL A 89 -1.69 -11.17 1.59
N ILE A 90 -2.51 -10.16 1.84
CA ILE A 90 -3.95 -10.33 2.04
C ILE A 90 -4.65 -9.86 0.78
N PHE A 91 -5.59 -10.66 0.31
CA PHE A 91 -6.41 -10.32 -0.85
C PHE A 91 -7.87 -10.68 -0.61
N LYS A 92 -8.77 -9.94 -1.25
CA LYS A 92 -10.20 -10.24 -1.22
C LYS A 92 -10.48 -11.46 -2.09
N SER A 93 -10.99 -12.54 -1.48
CA SER A 93 -11.29 -13.79 -2.17
C SER A 93 -12.77 -13.95 -2.53
N ASP A 94 -13.69 -13.35 -1.76
CA ASP A 94 -15.13 -13.45 -2.04
C ASP A 94 -15.91 -12.23 -1.46
N THR A 95 -17.18 -12.12 -1.82
CA THR A 95 -18.15 -11.20 -1.21
C THR A 95 -19.38 -11.99 -0.78
N HIS A 96 -19.62 -12.14 0.53
CA HIS A 96 -20.82 -12.80 1.03
C HIS A 96 -22.08 -12.00 0.61
N THR A 97 -22.97 -12.63 -0.15
CA THR A 97 -24.12 -11.98 -0.82
C THR A 97 -25.30 -11.70 0.11
N ALA A 98 -25.44 -12.42 1.23
CA ALA A 98 -26.57 -12.25 2.17
C ALA A 98 -26.46 -10.97 3.02
N ILE A 99 -25.23 -10.55 3.36
CA ILE A 99 -24.91 -9.31 4.07
C ILE A 99 -23.55 -8.92 3.51
N ARG A 100 -23.48 -7.97 2.56
CA ARG A 100 -22.25 -7.62 1.81
C ARG A 100 -21.02 -7.47 2.71
N LYS A 101 -20.31 -8.57 2.96
CA LYS A 101 -19.09 -8.64 3.77
C LYS A 101 -18.01 -9.22 2.89
N ASP A 102 -16.93 -8.48 2.76
CA ASP A 102 -15.76 -8.93 2.05
C ASP A 102 -15.12 -10.09 2.83
N VAL A 103 -14.74 -11.13 2.09
CA VAL A 103 -13.99 -12.26 2.61
C VAL A 103 -12.55 -12.12 2.14
N TYR A 104 -11.62 -12.23 3.08
CA TYR A 104 -10.20 -12.06 2.86
C TYR A 104 -9.48 -13.39 3.02
N SER A 105 -8.40 -13.55 2.26
CA SER A 105 -7.48 -14.67 2.35
C SER A 105 -6.06 -14.17 2.52
N VAL A 106 -5.24 -14.99 3.16
CA VAL A 106 -3.84 -14.70 3.44
C VAL A 106 -2.98 -15.70 2.68
N ARG A 107 -1.95 -15.20 2.01
CA ARG A 107 -0.91 -16.04 1.40
C ARG A 107 0.47 -15.58 1.87
N ILE A 108 1.33 -16.53 2.22
CA ILE A 108 2.72 -16.31 2.64
C ILE A 108 3.60 -17.00 1.59
N GLY A 109 4.34 -16.23 0.81
CA GLY A 109 4.99 -16.70 -0.43
C GLY A 109 4.02 -17.46 -1.33
N ASP A 110 4.25 -18.76 -1.49
CA ASP A 110 3.42 -19.64 -2.32
C ASP A 110 2.33 -20.40 -1.54
N ARG A 111 2.23 -20.21 -0.22
CA ARG A 111 1.28 -20.93 0.64
C ARG A 111 0.10 -20.06 1.03
N GLU A 112 -1.09 -20.40 0.55
CA GLU A 112 -2.35 -19.81 1.02
C GLU A 112 -2.79 -20.48 2.33
N LEU A 113 -3.22 -19.68 3.31
CA LEU A 113 -3.85 -20.20 4.53
C LEU A 113 -5.24 -20.75 4.18
N ALA A 114 -5.59 -21.91 4.72
CA ALA A 114 -6.89 -22.55 4.44
C ALA A 114 -8.09 -21.76 4.99
N GLU A 115 -7.87 -20.94 6.02
CA GLU A 115 -8.92 -20.14 6.65
C GLU A 115 -9.28 -18.90 5.81
N ARG A 116 -10.56 -18.52 5.85
CA ARG A 116 -11.10 -17.31 5.24
C ARG A 116 -11.52 -16.33 6.34
N PHE A 117 -11.22 -15.04 6.17
CA PHE A 117 -11.39 -14.04 7.21
C PHE A 117 -12.44 -12.99 6.85
N ALA A 118 -13.34 -12.68 7.79
CA ALA A 118 -14.40 -11.69 7.56
C ALA A 118 -13.93 -10.23 7.73
N ASN A 119 -12.70 -10.01 8.21
CA ASN A 119 -12.13 -8.67 8.37
C ASN A 119 -10.59 -8.71 8.28
N VAL A 120 -10.02 -7.57 7.91
CA VAL A 120 -8.58 -7.40 7.71
C VAL A 120 -7.76 -7.54 8.99
N ALA A 121 -8.31 -7.14 10.15
CA ALA A 121 -7.55 -7.22 11.41
C ALA A 121 -7.25 -8.67 11.79
N THR A 122 -8.24 -9.56 11.65
CA THR A 122 -8.07 -11.00 11.88
C THR A 122 -7.15 -11.63 10.84
N ALA A 123 -7.28 -11.26 9.56
CA ALA A 123 -6.39 -11.75 8.51
C ALA A 123 -4.92 -11.39 8.76
N ARG A 124 -4.65 -10.15 9.22
CA ARG A 124 -3.28 -9.73 9.59
C ARG A 124 -2.73 -10.55 10.75
N GLN A 125 -3.54 -10.75 11.78
CA GLN A 125 -3.14 -11.51 12.95
C GLN A 125 -2.79 -12.95 12.55
N ALA A 126 -3.67 -13.63 11.80
CA ALA A 126 -3.44 -14.99 11.34
C ALA A 126 -2.20 -15.11 10.43
N GLY A 127 -1.99 -14.14 9.53
CA GLY A 127 -0.79 -14.12 8.69
C GLY A 127 0.50 -13.93 9.49
N SER A 128 0.49 -13.06 10.49
CA SER A 128 1.63 -12.88 11.38
C SER A 128 1.88 -14.10 12.27
N GLU A 129 0.84 -14.73 12.81
CA GLU A 129 0.98 -15.96 13.60
C GLU A 129 1.50 -17.12 12.76
N ALA A 130 0.98 -17.30 11.54
CA ALA A 130 1.48 -18.29 10.59
C ALA A 130 2.96 -18.10 10.29
N TRP A 131 3.38 -16.84 10.11
CA TRP A 131 4.80 -16.49 9.99
C TRP A 131 5.58 -16.85 11.26
N ASP A 132 5.12 -16.43 12.42
CA ASP A 132 5.83 -16.69 13.69
C ASP A 132 5.95 -18.20 13.98
N ASN A 133 5.00 -19.00 13.51
CA ASN A 133 4.99 -20.47 13.59
C ASN A 133 5.84 -21.18 12.51
N GLY A 134 6.57 -20.43 11.69
CA GLY A 134 7.55 -20.98 10.74
C GLY A 134 7.03 -21.21 9.32
N ILE A 135 5.83 -20.75 8.97
CA ILE A 135 5.45 -20.66 7.54
C ILE A 135 6.30 -19.56 6.90
N ARG A 136 7.05 -19.94 5.87
CA ARG A 136 7.99 -19.08 5.15
C ARG A 136 7.71 -19.16 3.64
N PRO A 137 8.12 -18.14 2.87
CA PRO A 137 7.96 -18.11 1.43
C PRO A 137 8.73 -19.24 0.76
#